data_AF-A0A0G1WBR4-F1
#
_entry.id   AF-A0A0G1WBR4-F1
#
_cell.length_a   1.000
_cell.length_b   1.000
_cell.length_c   1.000
_cell.angle_alpha   90.00
_cell.angle_beta   90.00
_cell.angle_gamma   90.00
#
_symmetry.space_group_name_H-M   'P 1'
#
loop_
_entity.id
_entity.type
_entity.pdbx_description
1 polymer ?
#
loop_
_entity_poly.entity_id
_entity_poly.type
_entity_poly.pdbx_seq_one_letter_code
_entity_poly.pdbx_strand_id
1 'polypeptide(L)'
;TFTSFLALGLSITNTYRYDFGVRKFYAWLLACVVPLALYFFGLNDFIWVISLIGGILLGFEGLLILAMYRKAKKKFEPEKARSPLWIILVGTLFGVGVLAEIYYFIKDII
;
A
#
# COMPACT_ATOMS: atom_id res chain seq x y z
N THR A 1 22.90 -1.78 -10.34
CA THR A 1 21.44 -2.04 -10.52
C THR A 1 20.99 -3.39 -9.96
N PHE A 2 21.78 -4.48 -10.08
CA PHE A 2 21.48 -5.79 -9.45
C PHE A 2 21.28 -5.74 -7.93
N THR A 3 21.96 -4.82 -7.26
CA THR A 3 21.88 -4.61 -5.81
C THR A 3 20.48 -4.22 -5.34
N SER A 4 19.72 -3.43 -6.11
CA SER A 4 18.41 -2.92 -5.68
C SER A 4 17.34 -4.01 -5.67
N PHE A 5 17.28 -4.87 -6.70
CA PHE A 5 16.34 -5.99 -6.73
C PHE A 5 16.65 -7.03 -5.66
N LEU A 6 17.94 -7.38 -5.49
CA LEU A 6 18.34 -8.36 -4.47
C LEU A 6 18.09 -7.83 -3.05
N ALA A 7 18.35 -6.56 -2.79
CA ALA A 7 18.09 -5.93 -1.50
C ALA A 7 16.59 -5.92 -1.18
N LEU A 8 15.73 -5.55 -2.15
CA LEU A 8 14.27 -5.57 -1.96
C LEU A 8 13.75 -7.00 -1.76
N GLY A 9 14.18 -7.96 -2.57
CA GLY A 9 13.79 -9.37 -2.41
C GLY A 9 14.21 -9.94 -1.07
N LEU A 10 15.41 -9.57 -0.57
CA LEU A 10 15.87 -9.96 0.76
C LEU A 10 15.04 -9.30 1.87
N SER A 11 14.71 -8.01 1.74
CA SER A 11 13.83 -7.32 2.69
C SER A 11 12.46 -7.98 2.77
N ILE A 12 11.83 -8.29 1.64
CA ILE A 12 10.53 -8.99 1.60
C ILE A 12 10.64 -10.38 2.23
N THR A 13 11.72 -11.12 1.93
CA THR A 13 11.98 -12.44 2.54
C THR A 13 12.11 -12.33 4.06
N ASN A 14 12.81 -11.30 4.55
CA ASN A 14 12.97 -11.06 5.98
C ASN A 14 11.65 -10.64 6.64
N THR A 15 10.86 -9.78 6.02
CA THR A 15 9.50 -9.43 6.48
C THR A 15 8.62 -10.67 6.59
N TYR A 16 8.58 -11.53 5.58
CA TYR A 16 7.82 -12.79 5.68
C TYR A 16 8.32 -13.69 6.80
N ARG A 17 9.64 -13.75 7.01
CA ARG A 17 10.23 -14.63 8.01
C ARG A 17 10.04 -14.13 9.44
N TYR A 18 10.32 -12.85 9.69
CA TYR A 18 10.35 -12.29 11.03
C TYR A 18 9.02 -11.67 11.44
N ASP A 19 8.32 -11.02 10.51
CA ASP A 19 7.05 -10.34 10.84
C ASP A 19 5.86 -11.28 10.69
N PHE A 20 5.87 -12.12 9.65
CA PHE A 20 4.80 -13.11 9.39
C PHE A 20 5.13 -14.53 9.87
N GLY A 21 6.32 -14.76 10.44
CA GLY A 21 6.70 -16.06 11.01
C GLY A 21 6.87 -17.20 9.98
N VAL A 22 7.00 -16.90 8.69
CA VAL A 22 7.10 -17.88 7.61
C VAL A 22 8.49 -18.54 7.62
N ARG A 23 8.57 -19.85 7.40
CA ARG A 23 9.87 -20.55 7.35
C ARG A 23 10.71 -20.03 6.18
N LYS A 24 12.04 -19.95 6.37
CA LYS A 24 13.00 -19.34 5.42
C LYS A 24 12.81 -19.75 3.96
N PHE A 25 12.58 -21.04 3.70
CA PHE A 25 12.39 -21.54 2.32
C PHE A 25 11.12 -20.98 1.68
N TYR A 26 9.99 -21.03 2.38
CA TYR A 26 8.73 -20.49 1.88
C TYR A 26 8.73 -18.97 1.78
N ALA A 27 9.41 -18.27 2.70
CA ALA A 27 9.57 -16.82 2.65
C ALA A 27 10.30 -16.37 1.38
N TRP A 28 11.41 -17.05 1.05
CA TRP A 28 12.17 -16.78 -0.17
C TRP A 28 11.37 -17.16 -1.43
N LEU A 29 10.70 -18.31 -1.41
CA LEU A 29 9.86 -18.76 -2.52
C LEU A 29 8.76 -17.74 -2.83
N LEU A 30 8.05 -17.25 -1.81
CA LEU A 30 7.02 -16.23 -1.97
C LEU A 30 7.59 -14.92 -2.52
N ALA A 31 8.75 -14.47 -2.02
CA ALA A 31 9.39 -13.24 -2.48
C ALA A 31 9.76 -13.28 -3.98
N CYS A 32 10.10 -14.46 -4.53
CA CYS A 32 10.46 -14.62 -5.93
C CYS A 32 9.28 -15.02 -6.83
N VAL A 33 8.41 -15.92 -6.36
CA VAL A 33 7.32 -16.49 -7.17
C VAL A 33 6.17 -15.52 -7.32
N VAL A 34 5.86 -14.69 -6.31
CA VAL A 34 4.73 -13.75 -6.41
C VAL A 34 4.92 -12.74 -7.55
N PRO A 35 6.05 -12.02 -7.68
CA PRO A 35 6.27 -11.12 -8.82
C PRO A 35 6.23 -11.86 -10.17
N LEU A 36 6.78 -13.08 -10.22
CA LEU A 36 6.78 -13.88 -11.44
C LEU A 36 5.38 -14.35 -11.85
N ALA A 37 4.56 -14.77 -10.89
CA ALA A 37 3.18 -15.16 -11.14
C ALA A 37 2.37 -13.97 -11.67
N LEU A 38 2.52 -12.79 -11.05
CA LEU A 38 1.83 -11.57 -11.49
C LEU A 38 2.17 -11.19 -12.94
N TYR A 39 3.43 -11.33 -13.35
CA TYR A 39 3.85 -11.16 -14.75
C TYR A 39 3.08 -12.12 -15.68
N PHE A 40 3.01 -13.41 -15.37
CA PHE A 40 2.25 -14.37 -16.17
C PHE A 40 0.73 -14.11 -16.17
N PHE A 41 0.18 -13.43 -15.16
CA PHE A 41 -1.21 -12.97 -15.13
C PHE A 41 -1.49 -11.75 -16.00
N GLY A 42 -0.49 -11.21 -16.72
CA GLY A 42 -0.66 -10.11 -17.66
C GLY A 42 -0.20 -8.75 -17.12
N LEU A 43 0.31 -8.67 -15.88
CA LEU A 43 0.89 -7.45 -15.30
C LEU A 43 2.31 -7.21 -15.83
N ASN A 44 2.38 -6.91 -17.13
CA ASN A 44 3.64 -6.79 -17.87
C ASN A 44 4.08 -5.34 -18.10
N ASP A 45 3.20 -4.37 -17.83
CA ASP A 45 3.51 -2.94 -17.93
C ASP A 45 4.02 -2.40 -16.58
N PHE A 46 5.30 -2.09 -16.54
CA PHE A 46 5.97 -1.58 -15.34
C PHE A 46 5.41 -0.23 -14.88
N ILE A 47 5.13 0.70 -15.79
CA ILE A 47 4.64 2.05 -15.46
C ILE A 47 3.27 1.94 -14.80
N TRP A 48 2.44 1.07 -15.34
CA TRP A 48 1.13 0.75 -14.80
C TRP A 48 1.20 0.17 -13.40
N VAL A 49 2.07 -0.82 -13.18
CA VAL A 49 2.23 -1.48 -11.87
C VAL A 49 2.73 -0.51 -10.80
N ILE A 50 3.72 0.33 -11.10
CA ILE A 50 4.22 1.31 -10.12
C ILE A 50 3.20 2.42 -9.85
N SER A 51 2.41 2.82 -10.85
CA SER A 51 1.35 3.82 -10.69
C SER A 51 0.26 3.30 -9.75
N LEU A 52 -0.19 2.06 -9.96
CA LEU A 52 -1.17 1.40 -9.11
C LEU A 52 -0.70 1.29 -7.66
N ILE A 53 0.49 0.70 -7.45
CA ILE A 53 1.03 0.47 -6.11
C ILE A 53 1.24 1.83 -5.42
N GLY A 54 1.79 2.81 -6.13
CA GLY A 54 1.99 4.16 -5.61
C GLY A 54 0.67 4.84 -5.24
N GLY A 55 -0.32 4.83 -6.12
CA GLY A 55 -1.63 5.45 -5.89
C GLY A 55 -2.37 4.84 -4.70
N ILE A 56 -2.41 3.51 -4.61
CA ILE A 56 -3.08 2.81 -3.52
C ILE A 56 -2.33 3.02 -2.20
N LEU A 57 -1.01 2.80 -2.16
CA LEU A 57 -0.24 2.89 -0.92
C LEU A 57 -0.20 4.32 -0.37
N LEU A 58 0.08 5.32 -1.22
CA LEU A 58 0.10 6.72 -0.80
C LEU A 58 -1.29 7.20 -0.36
N GLY A 59 -2.35 6.77 -1.07
CA GLY A 59 -3.71 7.10 -0.69
C GLY A 59 -4.11 6.49 0.65
N PHE A 60 -3.74 5.23 0.87
CA PHE A 60 -3.97 4.54 2.14
C PHE A 60 -3.14 5.12 3.29
N GLU A 61 -1.88 5.46 3.05
CA GLU A 61 -1.02 6.11 4.04
C GLU A 61 -1.59 7.47 4.47
N GLY A 62 -2.10 8.26 3.52
CA GLY A 62 -2.83 9.49 3.81
C GLY A 62 -4.04 9.28 4.72
N LEU A 63 -4.84 8.23 4.46
CA LEU A 63 -5.97 7.86 5.31
C LEU A 63 -5.54 7.44 6.72
N LEU A 64 -4.46 6.66 6.84
CA LEU A 64 -3.91 6.26 8.14
C LEU A 64 -3.43 7.48 8.95
N ILE A 65 -2.74 8.43 8.31
CA ILE A 65 -2.28 9.66 8.97
C ILE A 65 -3.48 10.47 9.49
N LEU A 66 -4.55 10.61 8.70
CA LEU A 66 -5.77 11.28 9.14
C LEU A 66 -6.44 10.54 10.31
N ALA A 67 -6.49 9.21 10.26
CA ALA A 67 -7.04 8.40 11.35
C ALA A 67 -6.23 8.57 12.65
N MET A 68 -4.89 8.55 12.55
CA MET A 68 -3.98 8.82 13.67
C MET A 68 -4.18 10.23 14.24
N TYR A 69 -4.28 11.24 13.38
CA TYR A 69 -4.54 12.62 13.80
C TYR A 69 -5.86 12.73 14.58
N ARG A 70 -6.95 12.13 14.07
CA ARG A 70 -8.25 12.14 14.77
C ARG A 70 -8.18 11.43 16.12
N LYS A 71 -7.46 10.31 16.19
CA LYS A 71 -7.25 9.56 17.44
C LYS A 71 -6.43 10.36 18.46
N ALA A 72 -5.35 11.02 18.01
CA ALA A 72 -4.53 11.87 18.85
C ALA A 72 -5.32 13.07 19.38
N LYS A 73 -6.03 13.78 18.50
CA LYS A 73 -6.84 14.95 18.88
C LYS A 73 -7.92 14.61 19.91
N LYS A 74 -8.61 13.47 19.74
CA LYS A 74 -9.60 12.99 20.72
C LYS A 74 -8.99 12.69 22.09
N LYS A 75 -7.72 12.26 22.13
CA LYS A 75 -7.00 11.92 23.37
C LYS A 75 -6.44 13.14 24.09
N PHE A 76 -5.91 14.12 23.37
CA PHE A 76 -5.18 15.25 23.96
C PHE A 76 -5.97 16.57 24.01
N GLU A 77 -6.95 16.77 23.11
CA GLU A 77 -7.79 17.99 23.07
C GLU A 77 -9.27 17.62 22.85
N PRO A 78 -9.92 16.93 23.82
CA PRO A 78 -11.29 16.44 23.68
C PRO A 78 -12.33 17.56 23.46
N GLU A 79 -12.06 18.76 23.98
CA GLU A 79 -12.89 19.96 23.79
C GLU A 79 -12.92 20.47 22.34
N LYS A 80 -11.88 20.17 21.54
CA LYS A 80 -11.81 20.45 20.10
C LYS A 80 -11.99 19.19 19.24
N ALA A 81 -12.61 18.14 19.80
CA ALA A 81 -12.74 16.84 19.13
C ALA A 81 -13.57 16.87 17.83
N ARG A 82 -14.32 17.95 17.57
CA ARG A 82 -14.97 18.12 16.26
C ARG A 82 -13.90 18.14 15.18
N SER A 83 -13.99 17.17 14.27
CA SER A 83 -13.09 17.09 13.13
C SER A 83 -13.36 18.30 12.23
N PRO A 84 -12.39 19.19 12.01
CA PRO A 84 -12.58 20.32 11.10
C PRO A 84 -12.92 19.81 9.69
N LEU A 85 -13.71 20.59 8.96
CA LEU A 85 -14.23 20.24 7.64
C LEU A 85 -13.13 19.80 6.66
N TRP A 86 -11.94 20.41 6.73
CA TRP A 86 -10.80 20.06 5.87
C TRP A 86 -10.33 18.60 6.05
N ILE A 87 -10.42 18.02 7.25
CA ILE A 87 -10.04 16.61 7.48
C ILE A 87 -10.99 15.67 6.76
N ILE A 88 -12.28 16.00 6.79
CA ILE A 88 -13.30 15.21 6.11
C ILE A 88 -13.09 15.32 4.60
N LEU A 89 -12.86 16.53 4.07
CA LEU A 89 -12.58 16.76 2.65
C LEU A 89 -11.33 16.01 2.16
N VAL A 90 -10.21 16.13 2.88
CA VAL A 90 -8.96 15.45 2.54
C VAL A 90 -9.12 13.93 2.67
N GLY A 91 -9.84 13.45 3.70
CA GLY A 91 -10.14 12.02 3.85
C GLY A 91 -11.00 11.47 2.71
N THR A 92 -12.02 12.22 2.28
CA THR A 92 -12.83 11.84 1.12
C THR A 92 -12.04 11.88 -0.18
N LEU A 93 -11.14 12.85 -0.35
CA LEU A 93 -10.26 12.95 -1.53
C LEU A 93 -9.38 11.70 -1.64
N PHE A 94 -8.69 11.32 -0.56
CA PHE A 94 -7.86 10.11 -0.55
C PHE A 94 -8.70 8.84 -0.73
N GLY A 95 -9.86 8.75 -0.08
CA GLY A 95 -10.76 7.60 -0.24
C GLY A 95 -11.26 7.42 -1.67
N VAL A 96 -11.71 8.50 -2.31
CA VAL A 96 -12.13 8.49 -3.72
C VAL A 96 -10.95 8.19 -4.64
N GLY A 97 -9.76 8.75 -4.36
CA GLY A 97 -8.56 8.48 -5.15
C GLY A 97 -8.18 7.00 -5.16
N VAL A 98 -8.16 6.36 -4.00
CA VAL A 98 -7.88 4.91 -3.90
C VAL A 98 -8.93 4.08 -4.63
N LEU A 99 -10.22 4.42 -4.48
CA LEU A 99 -11.30 3.71 -5.17
C LEU A 99 -11.24 3.89 -6.70
N ALA A 100 -10.92 5.09 -7.16
CA ALA A 100 -10.77 5.39 -8.59
C ALA A 100 -9.59 4.61 -9.18
N GLU A 101 -8.44 4.60 -8.50
CA GLU A 101 -7.25 3.85 -8.94
C GLU A 101 -7.56 2.36 -9.11
N ILE A 102 -8.26 1.76 -8.14
CA ILE A 102 -8.69 0.36 -8.21
C ILE A 102 -9.68 0.13 -9.36
N TYR A 103 -10.63 1.05 -9.57
CA TYR A 103 -11.62 0.94 -10.64
C TYR A 103 -10.96 0.99 -12.03
N TYR A 104 -10.07 1.95 -12.27
CA TYR A 104 -9.33 2.05 -13.54
C TYR A 104 -8.48 0.81 -13.77
N PHE A 105 -7.81 0.32 -12.73
CA PHE A 105 -7.01 -0.91 -12.81
C PHE A 105 -7.82 -2.15 -13.21
N ILE A 106 -8.99 -2.36 -12.60
CA ILE A 106 -9.84 -3.49 -12.97
C ILE A 106 -10.34 -3.35 -14.40
N LYS A 107 -10.70 -2.13 -14.82
CA LYS A 107 -11.19 -1.87 -16.18
C LYS A 107 -10.12 -2.10 -17.24
N ASP A 108 -8.86 -1.77 -16.97
CA ASP A 108 -7.78 -1.95 -17.94
C ASP A 108 -7.26 -3.40 -18.00
N ILE A 109 -7.63 -4.25 -17.03
CA ILE A 109 -7.35 -5.69 -17.02
C ILE A 109 -8.41 -6.54 -17.74
N ILE A 110 -9.70 -6.16 -17.67
CA ILE A 110 -10.85 -6.90 -18.24
C ILE A 110 -11.15 -6.44 -19.66
#